data_AF-A0A7V3KMQ3-F1
#
_entry.id   AF-A0A7V3KMQ3-F1
#
_cell.length_a   1.000
_cell.length_b   1.000
_cell.length_c   1.000
_cell.angle_alpha   90.00
_cell.angle_beta   90.00
_cell.angle_gamma   90.00
#
_symmetry.space_group_name_H-M   'P 1'
#
loop_
_entity.id
_entity.type
_entity.pdbx_description
1 polymer ?
#
loop_
_entity_poly.entity_id
_entity_poly.type
_entity_poly.pdbx_seq_one_letter_code
_entity_poly.pdbx_strand_id
1 'polypeptide(L)'
;MPKRGLIIAASLLILLIPSFLSAECIKIYDKNWNLKYRIENGKIYDKNWNLKGRIQDNKVYGRNWQLLYRIEDNRIYDRNWNLKMHISKGDKIYDKGWRLKE
;
A
#
# COMPACT_ATOMS: atom_id res chain seq x y z
N MET A 1 3.68 18.28 23.98
CA MET A 1 3.73 16.80 23.97
C MET A 1 3.41 16.31 22.55
N PRO A 2 4.39 15.81 21.76
CA PRO A 2 4.06 15.36 20.41
C PRO A 2 3.38 14.00 20.50
N LYS A 3 2.12 13.94 20.04
CA LYS A 3 1.36 12.71 19.90
C LYS A 3 2.08 11.81 18.90
N ARG A 4 2.73 10.77 19.42
CA ARG A 4 3.34 9.69 18.64
C ARG A 4 2.22 8.90 17.98
N GLY A 5 2.30 8.72 16.66
CA GLY A 5 1.46 7.77 15.93
C GLY A 5 0.53 8.40 14.89
N LEU A 6 1.06 9.14 13.93
CA LEU A 6 0.36 9.35 12.65
C LEU A 6 1.35 9.39 11.49
N ILE A 7 2.09 8.29 11.30
CA ILE A 7 2.81 8.04 10.04
C ILE A 7 1.87 7.18 9.18
N ILE A 8 0.79 7.75 8.65
CA ILE A 8 -0.11 7.01 7.73
C ILE A 8 -0.18 7.67 6.35
N ALA A 9 0.47 8.83 6.16
CA ALA A 9 0.34 9.54 4.90
C ALA A 9 1.29 9.06 3.79
N ALA A 10 2.46 8.51 4.10
CA ALA A 10 3.53 8.25 3.13
C ALA A 10 3.91 6.76 2.97
N SER A 11 3.18 5.84 3.62
CA SER A 11 3.56 4.43 3.70
C SER A 11 2.81 3.49 2.76
N LEU A 12 1.86 3.98 1.95
CA LEU A 12 0.88 3.11 1.27
C LEU A 12 0.77 3.34 -0.24
N LEU A 13 1.86 3.72 -0.91
CA LEU A 13 1.99 3.63 -2.38
C LEU A 13 2.33 2.18 -2.82
N ILE A 14 1.76 1.17 -2.15
CA ILE A 14 2.11 -0.25 -2.30
C ILE A 14 1.10 -1.03 -3.16
N LEU A 15 0.04 -0.40 -3.67
CA LEU A 15 -1.11 -1.13 -4.22
C LEU A 15 -1.22 -1.08 -5.74
N LEU A 16 -0.15 -0.63 -6.40
CA LEU A 16 0.04 -0.62 -7.85
C LEU A 16 0.55 -1.98 -8.34
N ILE A 17 -0.22 -3.06 -8.14
CA ILE A 17 0.12 -4.35 -8.72
C ILE A 17 -1.00 -4.74 -9.70
N PRO A 18 -0.85 -4.48 -11.00
CA PRO A 18 -1.59 -5.24 -11.99
C PRO A 18 -1.25 -6.72 -11.76
N SER A 19 -2.28 -7.57 -11.75
CA SER A 19 -2.17 -9.02 -11.56
C SER A 19 -1.28 -9.63 -12.65
N PHE A 20 0.04 -9.59 -12.49
CA PHE A 20 0.97 -10.20 -13.43
C PHE A 20 2.02 -11.01 -12.66
N LEU A 21 1.87 -12.33 -12.78
CA LEU A 21 2.92 -13.30 -12.50
C LEU A 21 4.10 -13.01 -13.45
N SER A 22 5.08 -12.25 -12.97
CA SER A 22 6.45 -12.33 -13.46
C SER A 22 7.36 -11.86 -12.33
N ALA A 23 8.62 -12.27 -12.33
CA ALA A 23 9.62 -12.03 -11.29
C ALA A 23 10.06 -10.54 -11.19
N GLU A 24 9.09 -9.62 -11.20
CA GLU A 24 9.32 -8.19 -11.26
C GLU A 24 9.28 -7.60 -9.84
N CYS A 25 10.43 -7.09 -9.40
CA CYS A 25 10.55 -6.35 -8.15
C CYS A 25 9.97 -4.94 -8.36
N ILE A 26 8.79 -4.68 -7.80
CA ILE A 26 8.16 -3.36 -7.88
C ILE A 26 8.83 -2.45 -6.84
N LYS A 27 9.36 -1.31 -7.26
CA LYS A 27 9.96 -0.30 -6.38
C LYS A 27 9.01 0.89 -6.21
N ILE A 28 8.89 1.35 -4.98
CA ILE A 28 7.94 2.38 -4.59
C ILE A 28 8.71 3.56 -4.03
N TYR A 29 8.58 4.70 -4.68
CA TYR A 29 9.29 5.91 -4.35
C TYR A 29 8.34 6.96 -3.76
N ASP A 30 8.85 7.87 -2.94
CA ASP A 30 8.11 9.09 -2.61
C ASP A 30 8.28 10.17 -3.69
N LYS A 31 7.57 11.29 -3.55
CA LYS A 31 7.64 12.44 -4.48
C LYS A 31 9.03 13.01 -4.72
N ASN A 32 9.97 12.76 -3.81
CA ASN A 32 11.36 13.20 -3.91
C ASN A 32 12.25 12.08 -4.47
N TRP A 33 11.66 11.05 -5.10
CA TRP A 33 12.34 9.88 -5.65
C TRP A 33 13.12 9.05 -4.63
N ASN A 34 12.78 9.15 -3.34
CA ASN A 34 13.38 8.28 -2.32
C ASN A 34 12.66 6.95 -2.28
N LEU A 35 13.41 5.86 -2.39
CA LEU A 35 12.87 4.52 -2.28
C LEU A 35 12.29 4.28 -0.88
N LYS A 36 10.98 4.01 -0.83
CA LYS A 36 10.25 3.69 0.39
C LYS A 36 10.09 2.19 0.58
N TYR A 37 9.62 1.50 -0.46
CA TYR A 37 9.30 0.08 -0.39
C TYR A 37 9.70 -0.67 -1.65
N ARG A 38 9.82 -1.97 -1.49
CA ARG A 38 9.92 -2.94 -2.58
C ARG A 38 8.82 -3.98 -2.41
N ILE A 39 8.25 -4.43 -3.51
CA ILE A 39 7.37 -5.58 -3.53
C ILE A 39 8.04 -6.66 -4.38
N GLU A 40 8.22 -7.82 -3.80
CA GLU A 40 8.82 -8.97 -4.49
C GLU A 40 8.07 -10.22 -4.08
N ASN A 41 7.53 -10.96 -5.06
CA ASN A 41 6.78 -12.20 -4.84
C ASN A 41 5.68 -12.03 -3.77
N GLY A 42 4.91 -10.94 -3.86
CA GLY A 42 3.84 -10.62 -2.91
C GLY A 42 4.32 -10.20 -1.51
N LYS A 43 5.63 -10.05 -1.27
CA LYS A 43 6.18 -9.55 0.00
C LYS A 43 6.57 -8.09 -0.13
N ILE A 44 6.25 -7.31 0.89
CA ILE A 44 6.57 -5.88 0.97
C ILE A 44 7.77 -5.70 1.90
N TYR A 45 8.83 -5.10 1.40
CA TYR A 45 10.04 -4.76 2.15
C TYR A 45 10.24 -3.26 2.23
N ASP A 46 10.87 -2.77 3.29
CA ASP A 46 11.38 -1.39 3.31
C ASP A 46 12.66 -1.22 2.49
N LYS A 47 13.18 0.02 2.46
CA LYS A 47 14.42 0.34 1.75
C LYS A 47 15.62 -0.53 2.16
N ASN A 48 15.63 -1.06 3.39
CA ASN A 48 16.68 -1.87 3.99
C ASN A 48 16.37 -3.39 3.97
N TRP A 49 15.44 -3.84 3.12
CA TRP A 49 15.05 -5.26 3.01
C TRP A 49 14.37 -5.86 4.24
N ASN A 50 13.85 -5.03 5.17
CA ASN A 50 13.07 -5.57 6.27
C ASN A 50 11.63 -5.85 5.81
N LEU A 51 11.15 -7.06 6.03
CA LEU A 51 9.76 -7.44 5.74
C LEU A 51 8.78 -6.58 6.55
N LYS A 52 7.90 -5.86 5.86
CA LYS A 52 6.85 -5.02 6.44
C LYS A 52 5.47 -5.63 6.30
N GLY A 53 5.24 -6.40 5.25
CA GLY A 53 3.93 -6.94 4.96
C GLY A 53 3.92 -7.83 3.74
N ARG A 54 2.72 -8.21 3.34
CA ARG A 54 2.46 -9.10 2.22
C ARG A 54 1.17 -8.70 1.53
N ILE A 55 1.08 -9.02 0.25
CA ILE A 55 -0.12 -8.87 -0.56
C ILE A 55 -0.50 -10.27 -1.04
N GLN A 56 -1.73 -10.65 -0.75
CA GLN A 56 -2.27 -11.94 -1.14
C GLN A 56 -3.79 -11.80 -1.28
N ASP A 57 -4.37 -12.34 -2.35
CA ASP A 57 -5.82 -12.42 -2.57
C ASP A 57 -6.54 -11.07 -2.37
N ASN A 58 -6.02 -10.00 -2.99
CA ASN A 58 -6.50 -8.62 -2.87
C ASN A 58 -6.51 -8.05 -1.43
N LYS A 59 -5.71 -8.63 -0.55
CA LYS A 59 -5.56 -8.19 0.84
C LYS A 59 -4.12 -7.83 1.13
N VAL A 60 -3.95 -6.85 2.00
CA VAL A 60 -2.65 -6.45 2.53
C VAL A 60 -2.55 -6.89 3.97
N TYR A 61 -1.51 -7.65 4.27
CA TYR A 61 -1.20 -8.13 5.59
C TYR A 61 0.06 -7.44 6.12
N GLY A 62 0.10 -7.21 7.43
CA GLY A 62 1.32 -6.83 8.12
C GLY A 62 2.31 -7.99 8.21
N ARG A 63 3.51 -7.72 8.74
CA ARG A 63 4.57 -8.73 8.95
C ARG A 63 4.08 -9.98 9.69
N ASN A 64 3.14 -9.84 10.63
CA ASN A 64 2.63 -10.93 11.47
C ASN A 64 1.28 -11.46 10.96
N TRP A 65 1.00 -11.36 9.66
CA TRP A 65 -0.26 -11.81 9.04
C TRP A 65 -1.52 -11.12 9.57
N GLN A 66 -1.40 -10.00 10.30
CA GLN A 66 -2.58 -9.23 10.62
C GLN A 66 -3.12 -8.54 9.36
N LEU A 67 -4.42 -8.70 9.10
CA LEU A 67 -5.05 -8.00 7.99
C LEU A 67 -5.03 -6.49 8.25
N LEU A 68 -4.48 -5.74 7.31
CA LEU A 68 -4.43 -4.27 7.35
C LEU A 68 -5.47 -3.68 6.40
N TYR A 69 -5.50 -4.16 5.15
CA TYR A 69 -6.37 -3.61 4.11
C TYR A 69 -6.98 -4.69 3.23
N ARG A 70 -8.14 -4.37 2.67
CA ARG A 70 -8.80 -5.11 1.58
C ARG A 70 -8.91 -4.19 0.37
N ILE A 71 -8.75 -4.74 -0.83
CA ILE A 71 -8.90 -4.06 -2.11
C ILE A 71 -10.08 -4.69 -2.83
N GLU A 72 -11.10 -3.90 -3.12
CA GLU A 72 -12.34 -4.37 -3.76
C GLU A 72 -12.97 -3.25 -4.58
N ASP A 73 -13.39 -3.54 -5.82
CA ASP A 73 -14.06 -2.60 -6.71
C ASP A 73 -13.40 -1.21 -6.78
N ASN A 74 -12.07 -1.19 -6.97
CA ASN A 74 -11.26 0.03 -6.97
C ASN A 74 -11.37 0.85 -5.68
N ARG A 75 -11.61 0.21 -4.55
CA ARG A 75 -11.67 0.83 -3.22
C ARG A 75 -10.76 0.07 -2.27
N ILE A 76 -10.22 0.80 -1.30
CA ILE A 76 -9.39 0.23 -0.26
C ILE A 76 -10.09 0.42 1.08
N TYR A 77 -10.31 -0.69 1.76
CA TYR A 77 -10.94 -0.73 3.07
C TYR A 77 -9.93 -1.13 4.13
N ASP A 78 -10.10 -0.65 5.36
CA ASP A 78 -9.37 -1.21 6.49
C ASP A 78 -9.92 -2.58 6.91
N ARG A 79 -9.28 -3.17 7.94
CA ARG A 79 -9.70 -4.46 8.50
C ARG A 79 -11.16 -4.50 8.99
N ASN A 80 -11.76 -3.34 9.28
CA ASN A 80 -13.13 -3.18 9.76
C ASN A 80 -14.10 -2.72 8.66
N TRP A 81 -13.74 -2.85 7.38
CA TRP A 81 -14.57 -2.42 6.23
C TRP A 81 -14.82 -0.91 6.14
N ASN A 82 -14.04 -0.08 6.82
CA ASN A 82 -14.13 1.36 6.60
C ASN A 82 -13.37 1.74 5.34
N LEU A 83 -14.05 2.41 4.42
CA LEU A 83 -13.44 2.99 3.23
C LEU A 83 -12.33 3.96 3.62
N LYS A 84 -11.14 3.73 3.08
CA LYS A 84 -9.98 4.62 3.26
C LYS A 84 -9.66 5.40 1.99
N MET A 85 -9.74 4.74 0.85
CA MET A 85 -9.26 5.29 -0.42
C MET A 85 -10.06 4.78 -1.62
N HIS A 86 -10.03 5.57 -2.67
CA HIS A 86 -10.50 5.22 -4.01
C HIS A 86 -9.30 5.04 -4.95
N ILE A 87 -9.41 4.10 -5.88
CA ILE A 87 -8.48 3.86 -6.98
C ILE A 87 -9.21 4.31 -8.26
N SER A 88 -8.59 5.13 -9.09
CA SER A 88 -9.17 5.56 -10.37
C SER A 88 -8.52 4.84 -11.54
N LYS A 89 -9.18 4.86 -12.70
CA LYS A 89 -8.58 4.40 -13.97
C LYS A 89 -7.33 5.23 -14.25
N GLY A 90 -6.18 4.56 -14.35
CA GLY A 90 -4.88 5.20 -14.45
C GLY A 90 -4.11 5.25 -13.13
N ASP A 91 -4.37 4.31 -12.21
CA ASP A 91 -3.48 3.99 -11.08
C ASP A 91 -3.35 5.11 -10.02
N LYS A 92 -4.24 6.11 -10.08
CA LYS A 92 -4.29 7.20 -9.11
C LYS A 92 -5.08 6.79 -7.88
N ILE A 93 -4.53 7.04 -6.70
CA ILE A 93 -5.17 6.77 -5.42
C ILE A 93 -5.66 8.10 -4.84
N TYR A 94 -6.88 8.09 -4.32
CA TYR A 94 -7.50 9.24 -3.67
C TYR A 94 -7.88 8.87 -2.24
N ASP A 95 -7.87 9.84 -1.34
CA ASP A 95 -8.49 9.65 -0.03
C ASP A 95 -10.02 9.51 -0.15
N LYS A 96 -10.69 9.22 0.98
CA LYS A 96 -12.16 9.12 1.06
C LYS A 96 -12.93 10.35 0.57
N GLY A 97 -12.27 11.50 0.44
CA GLY A 97 -12.83 12.76 -0.03
C GLY A 97 -12.41 13.12 -1.45
N TRP A 98 -11.94 12.14 -2.24
CA TRP A 98 -11.47 12.34 -3.62
C TRP A 98 -10.29 13.30 -3.77
N ARG A 99 -9.51 13.50 -2.70
CA ARG A 99 -8.25 14.24 -2.80
C ARG A 99 -7.14 13.29 -3.21
N LEU A 100 -6.41 13.66 -4.25
CA LEU A 100 -5.32 12.85 -4.77
C LEU A 100 -4.29 12.61 -3.66
N LYS A 101 -3.96 11.35 -3.44
CA LYS A 101 -2.91 10.90 -2.54
C LYS A 101 -1.66 10.68 -3.40
N GLU A 102 -0.87 11.75 -3.53
CA GLU A 102 0.46 11.76 -4.17
C GLU A 102 1.55 11.20 -3.25
#